data_AF-A0A9C8I0I0-F1
#
_entry.id   AF-A0A9C8I0I0-F1
#
_cell.length_a   1.000
_cell.length_b   1.000
_cell.length_c   1.000
_cell.angle_alpha   90.00
_cell.angle_beta   90.00
_cell.angle_gamma   90.00
#
_symmetry.space_group_name_H-M   'P 1'
#
loop_
_entity.id
_entity.type
_entity.pdbx_description
1 polymer ?
#
loop_
_entity_poly.entity_id
_entity_poly.type
_entity_poly.pdbx_seq_one_letter_code
_entity_poly.pdbx_strand_id
1 'polypeptide(L)'
;INVMGATKLLGEKIITAATFYKGNKITKFCSVRFGNVLGSRGSVVPLFIDQIKSGGPVTVTDPEMTRFFMTIPDTVKLIFKATENCVGGEVFILKMPVIKVSDLVNALIEIYGKRFGKMPIKIIHDRPGEKKFEILLTEAESHYALETEDMYIILPHPEYKIKIDFTRYKYRNSKKVKIKKYDSQIKPLSKKFIKKLLNDLSIEH
;
A
#
# COMPACT_ATOMS: atom_id res chain seq x y z
N ILE A 1 -8.68 -12.57 8.04
CA ILE A 1 -7.52 -12.41 7.13
C ILE A 1 -7.82 -13.23 5.88
N ASN A 2 -7.64 -12.69 4.68
CA ASN A 2 -7.80 -13.49 3.46
C ASN A 2 -6.52 -14.34 3.21
N VAL A 3 -6.63 -15.40 2.42
CA VAL A 3 -5.53 -16.36 2.20
C VAL A 3 -4.27 -15.66 1.69
N MET A 4 -4.42 -14.74 0.73
CA MET A 4 -3.30 -13.96 0.19
C MET A 4 -2.61 -13.10 1.26
N GLY A 5 -3.38 -12.43 2.12
CA GLY A 5 -2.82 -11.65 3.22
C GLY A 5 -2.09 -12.52 4.25
N ALA A 6 -2.59 -13.73 4.51
CA ALA A 6 -1.91 -14.69 5.39
C ALA A 6 -0.57 -15.16 4.80
N THR A 7 -0.53 -15.47 3.49
CA THR A 7 0.71 -15.90 2.84
C THR A 7 1.74 -14.78 2.73
N LYS A 8 1.30 -13.53 2.50
CA LYS A 8 2.18 -12.35 2.56
C LYS A 8 2.75 -12.11 3.95
N LEU A 9 1.91 -12.20 4.99
CA LEU A 9 2.37 -12.11 6.37
C LEU A 9 3.42 -13.18 6.69
N LEU A 10 3.17 -14.43 6.29
CA LEU A 10 4.13 -15.51 6.46
C LEU A 10 5.45 -15.23 5.70
N GLY A 11 5.35 -14.75 4.47
CA GLY A 11 6.51 -14.34 3.66
C GLY A 11 7.35 -13.28 4.36
N GLU A 12 6.72 -12.24 4.92
CA GLU A 12 7.43 -11.22 5.71
C GLU A 12 8.14 -11.83 6.92
N LYS A 13 7.48 -12.74 7.66
CA LYS A 13 8.12 -13.44 8.80
C LYS A 13 9.30 -14.29 8.36
N ILE A 14 9.23 -14.97 7.21
CA ILE A 14 10.36 -15.73 6.64
C ILE A 14 11.53 -14.79 6.30
N ILE A 15 11.27 -13.66 5.65
CA ILE A 15 12.30 -12.67 5.29
C ILE A 15 12.95 -12.10 6.55
N THR A 16 12.17 -11.72 7.55
CA THR A 16 12.71 -11.25 8.84
C THR A 16 13.52 -12.36 9.54
N ALA A 17 13.03 -13.60 9.56
CA ALA A 17 13.77 -14.73 10.13
C ALA A 17 15.10 -14.98 9.40
N ALA A 18 15.12 -14.90 8.06
CA ALA A 18 16.34 -15.09 7.27
C ALA A 18 17.46 -14.12 7.68
N THR A 19 17.13 -12.87 8.06
CA THR A 19 18.11 -11.93 8.62
C THR A 19 18.82 -12.47 9.86
N PHE A 20 18.13 -13.23 10.70
CA PHE A 20 18.66 -13.78 11.94
C PHE A 20 19.35 -15.13 11.74
N TYR A 21 18.91 -15.93 10.76
CA TYR A 21 19.46 -17.26 10.49
C TYR A 21 20.59 -17.28 9.45
N LYS A 22 20.90 -16.15 8.80
CA LYS A 22 21.99 -16.07 7.80
C LYS A 22 23.41 -16.26 8.36
N GLY A 23 23.59 -16.29 9.68
CA GLY A 23 24.90 -16.34 10.33
C GLY A 23 25.80 -15.16 9.94
N ASN A 24 27.05 -15.45 9.55
CA ASN A 24 28.05 -14.43 9.21
C ASN A 24 27.96 -13.90 7.76
N LYS A 25 26.89 -14.22 7.02
CA LYS A 25 26.73 -13.77 5.63
C LYS A 25 26.38 -12.28 5.58
N ILE A 26 26.97 -11.58 4.61
CA ILE A 26 26.81 -10.13 4.42
C ILE A 26 25.43 -9.73 3.85
N THR A 27 24.73 -10.66 3.19
CA THR A 27 23.42 -10.43 2.57
C THR A 27 22.43 -9.86 3.58
N LYS A 28 21.71 -8.80 3.24
CA LYS A 28 20.67 -8.21 4.08
C LYS A 28 19.31 -8.52 3.47
N PHE A 29 18.34 -8.82 4.31
CA PHE A 29 16.97 -9.11 3.91
C PHE A 29 16.06 -8.07 4.52
N CYS A 30 15.16 -7.48 3.74
CA CYS A 30 14.11 -6.60 4.25
C CYS A 30 12.86 -6.79 3.41
N SER A 31 11.72 -6.34 3.92
CA SER A 31 10.45 -6.33 3.19
C SER A 31 9.99 -4.92 2.91
N VAL A 32 9.15 -4.77 1.89
CA VAL A 32 8.41 -3.54 1.59
C VAL A 32 6.92 -3.87 1.58
N ARG A 33 6.08 -2.98 2.13
CA ARG A 33 4.61 -3.09 2.02
C ARG A 33 4.09 -2.00 1.10
N PHE A 34 3.37 -2.42 0.07
CA PHE A 34 2.69 -1.54 -0.87
C PHE A 34 1.21 -1.42 -0.51
N GLY A 35 0.63 -0.27 -0.83
CA GLY A 35 -0.81 -0.14 -1.04
C GLY A 35 -1.18 -0.55 -2.48
N ASN A 36 -2.35 -0.12 -2.93
CA ASN A 36 -2.76 -0.28 -4.32
C ASN A 36 -1.90 0.58 -5.24
N VAL A 37 -1.26 -0.07 -6.22
CA VAL A 37 -0.47 0.64 -7.24
C VAL A 37 -1.38 1.01 -8.41
N LEU A 38 -1.55 2.31 -8.63
CA LEU A 38 -2.33 2.83 -9.76
C LEU A 38 -1.67 2.43 -11.09
N GLY A 39 -2.48 1.91 -12.01
CA GLY A 39 -1.99 1.46 -13.32
C GLY A 39 -1.27 0.10 -13.31
N SER A 40 -1.22 -0.59 -12.17
CA SER A 40 -0.68 -1.96 -12.13
C SER A 40 -1.60 -2.95 -12.85
N ARG A 41 -1.00 -3.89 -13.60
CA ARG A 41 -1.74 -4.92 -14.35
C ARG A 41 -2.60 -5.77 -13.40
N GLY A 42 -3.84 -6.04 -13.79
CA GLY A 42 -4.78 -6.84 -13.00
C GLY A 42 -5.32 -6.15 -11.75
N SER A 43 -5.04 -4.85 -11.55
CA SER A 43 -5.67 -4.07 -10.49
C SER A 43 -7.08 -3.61 -10.85
N VAL A 44 -7.79 -3.06 -9.87
CA VAL A 44 -9.17 -2.60 -10.03
C VAL A 44 -9.31 -1.41 -10.99
N VAL A 45 -8.26 -0.59 -11.14
CA VAL A 45 -8.30 0.62 -11.98
C VAL A 45 -8.39 0.27 -13.47
N PRO A 46 -7.52 -0.57 -14.05
CA PRO A 46 -7.69 -1.08 -15.41
C PRO A 46 -9.06 -1.73 -15.64
N LEU A 47 -9.55 -2.55 -14.69
CA LEU A 47 -10.87 -3.17 -14.80
C LEU A 47 -11.99 -2.12 -14.96
N PHE A 48 -11.97 -1.06 -14.15
CA PHE A 48 -12.95 0.02 -14.27
C PHE A 48 -12.82 0.79 -15.59
N ILE A 49 -11.60 1.05 -16.04
CA ILE A 49 -11.35 1.71 -17.33
C ILE A 49 -11.91 0.85 -18.48
N ASP A 50 -11.66 -0.46 -18.48
CA ASP A 50 -12.14 -1.38 -19.50
C ASP A 50 -13.67 -1.48 -19.49
N GLN A 51 -14.29 -1.51 -18.31
CA GLN A 51 -15.75 -1.46 -18.16
C GLN A 51 -16.32 -0.15 -18.74
N ILE A 52 -15.69 1.00 -18.50
CA ILE A 52 -16.13 2.30 -19.05
C ILE A 52 -16.00 2.30 -20.58
N LYS A 53 -14.85 1.86 -21.11
CA LYS A 53 -14.63 1.77 -22.57
C LYS A 53 -15.61 0.85 -23.27
N SER A 54 -16.06 -0.20 -22.57
CA SER A 54 -17.03 -1.17 -23.08
C SER A 54 -18.50 -0.73 -22.96
N GLY A 55 -18.78 0.48 -22.46
CA GLY A 55 -20.15 1.00 -22.32
C GLY A 55 -20.84 0.68 -20.98
N GLY A 56 -20.10 0.16 -19.99
CA GLY A 56 -20.58 -0.05 -18.62
C GLY A 56 -21.50 -1.28 -18.45
N PRO A 57 -22.07 -1.50 -17.24
CA PRO A 57 -21.89 -0.71 -16.01
C PRO A 57 -20.51 -0.90 -15.35
N VAL A 58 -20.08 0.08 -14.55
CA VAL A 58 -18.91 -0.09 -13.66
C VAL A 58 -19.33 -0.84 -12.41
N THR A 59 -18.71 -1.99 -12.15
CA THR A 59 -19.10 -2.86 -11.02
C THR A 59 -18.29 -2.57 -9.78
N VAL A 60 -18.95 -2.21 -8.67
CA VAL A 60 -18.30 -1.87 -7.39
C VAL A 60 -18.81 -2.82 -6.32
N THR A 61 -17.93 -3.37 -5.48
CA THR A 61 -18.35 -4.23 -4.35
C THR A 61 -18.96 -3.38 -3.23
N ASP A 62 -18.14 -2.58 -2.56
CA ASP A 62 -18.61 -1.63 -1.55
C ASP A 62 -18.09 -0.21 -1.87
N PRO A 63 -18.97 0.78 -2.13
CA PRO A 63 -18.58 2.15 -2.42
C PRO A 63 -17.90 2.85 -1.24
N GLU A 64 -18.11 2.38 -0.01
CA GLU A 64 -17.52 2.93 1.21
C GLU A 64 -16.12 2.40 1.50
N MET A 65 -15.61 1.46 0.71
CA MET A 65 -14.25 0.96 0.86
C MET A 65 -13.22 2.07 0.66
N THR A 66 -12.20 2.04 1.51
CA THR A 66 -11.03 2.92 1.39
C THR A 66 -9.77 2.10 1.19
N ARG A 67 -8.85 2.60 0.37
CA ARG A 67 -7.59 1.93 0.06
C ARG A 67 -6.45 2.93 0.06
N PHE A 68 -5.26 2.47 0.40
CA PHE A 68 -4.05 3.26 0.16
C PHE A 68 -3.69 3.18 -1.31
N PHE A 69 -3.39 4.31 -1.93
CA PHE A 69 -2.92 4.32 -3.30
C PHE A 69 -1.54 4.94 -3.42
N MET A 70 -0.78 4.41 -4.36
CA MET A 70 0.54 4.92 -4.74
C MET A 70 0.72 4.79 -6.25
N THR A 71 1.64 5.55 -6.81
CA THR A 71 1.99 5.48 -8.23
C THR A 71 3.09 4.44 -8.48
N ILE A 72 3.32 4.10 -9.76
CA ILE A 72 4.47 3.27 -10.14
C ILE A 72 5.80 3.93 -9.72
N PRO A 73 6.05 5.24 -9.97
CA PRO A 73 7.21 5.94 -9.42
C PRO A 73 7.36 5.84 -7.91
N ASP A 74 6.27 5.93 -7.14
CA ASP A 74 6.32 5.76 -5.68
C ASP A 74 6.78 4.35 -5.29
N THR A 75 6.36 3.35 -6.05
CA THR A 75 6.74 1.94 -5.82
C THR A 75 8.23 1.76 -6.02
N VAL A 76 8.76 2.31 -7.12
CA VAL A 76 10.19 2.32 -7.43
C VAL A 76 10.96 3.06 -6.34
N LYS A 77 10.48 4.24 -5.93
CA LYS A 77 11.07 5.05 -4.85
C LYS A 77 11.16 4.27 -3.54
N LEU A 78 10.11 3.53 -3.14
CA LEU A 78 10.13 2.71 -1.93
C LEU A 78 11.17 1.60 -2.02
N ILE A 79 11.28 0.91 -3.17
CA ILE A 79 12.26 -0.16 -3.36
C ILE A 79 13.68 0.38 -3.23
N PHE A 80 14.01 1.49 -3.88
CA PHE A 80 15.34 2.11 -3.77
C PHE A 80 15.63 2.56 -2.34
N LYS A 81 14.69 3.24 -1.69
CA LYS A 81 14.85 3.66 -0.29
C LYS A 81 15.06 2.49 0.64
N ALA A 82 14.28 1.42 0.52
CA ALA A 82 14.45 0.22 1.32
C ALA A 82 15.84 -0.40 1.07
N THR A 83 16.27 -0.49 -0.18
CA THR A 83 17.58 -1.05 -0.55
C THR A 83 18.74 -0.25 0.05
N GLU A 84 18.68 1.08 -0.02
CA GLU A 84 19.70 1.97 0.53
C GLU A 84 19.74 1.94 2.06
N ASN A 85 18.57 1.89 2.70
CA ASN A 85 18.45 2.01 4.16
C ASN A 85 18.51 0.66 4.88
N CYS A 86 18.39 -0.48 4.18
CA CYS A 86 18.33 -1.79 4.80
C CYS A 86 19.55 -2.11 5.67
N VAL A 87 19.30 -2.40 6.94
CA VAL A 87 20.25 -2.98 7.90
C VAL A 87 19.99 -4.48 8.06
N GLY A 88 18.71 -4.87 8.08
CA GLY A 88 18.22 -6.25 8.05
C GLY A 88 16.95 -6.45 8.88
N GLY A 89 15.98 -7.15 8.30
CA GLY A 89 14.75 -7.63 8.92
C GLY A 89 13.62 -6.60 9.00
N GLU A 90 13.85 -5.39 8.49
CA GLU A 90 12.88 -4.30 8.53
C GLU A 90 11.76 -4.48 7.51
N VAL A 91 10.66 -3.79 7.78
CA VAL A 91 9.56 -3.62 6.84
C VAL A 91 9.36 -2.13 6.56
N PHE A 92 9.57 -1.72 5.31
CA PHE A 92 9.44 -0.33 4.88
C PHE A 92 8.07 -0.05 4.25
N ILE A 93 7.47 1.08 4.63
CA ILE A 93 6.12 1.49 4.20
C ILE A 93 6.17 2.98 3.85
N LEU A 94 5.73 3.37 2.65
CA LEU A 94 5.52 4.79 2.34
C LEU A 94 4.26 5.32 3.04
N LYS A 95 4.29 6.60 3.40
CA LYS A 95 3.06 7.34 3.70
C LYS A 95 2.32 7.59 2.41
N MET A 96 1.14 7.00 2.30
CA MET A 96 0.31 6.99 1.10
C MET A 96 -1.00 7.75 1.33
N PRO A 97 -1.53 8.41 0.29
CA PRO A 97 -2.89 8.92 0.32
C PRO A 97 -3.91 7.79 0.39
N VAL A 98 -5.06 8.08 0.99
CA VAL A 98 -6.24 7.22 0.99
C VAL A 98 -7.21 7.69 -0.09
N ILE A 99 -7.82 6.76 -0.81
CA ILE A 99 -8.89 7.05 -1.76
C ILE A 99 -10.09 6.15 -1.42
N LYS A 100 -11.28 6.76 -1.43
CA LYS A 100 -12.56 6.06 -1.35
C LYS A 100 -12.91 5.48 -2.73
N VAL A 101 -13.36 4.23 -2.79
CA VAL A 101 -13.65 3.54 -4.05
C VAL A 101 -14.71 4.27 -4.87
N SER A 102 -15.76 4.79 -4.22
CA SER A 102 -16.77 5.60 -4.91
C SER A 102 -16.18 6.85 -5.57
N ASP A 103 -15.26 7.55 -4.91
CA ASP A 103 -14.62 8.76 -5.46
C ASP A 103 -13.69 8.43 -6.63
N LEU A 104 -12.97 7.30 -6.55
CA LEU A 104 -12.14 6.79 -7.63
C LEU A 104 -12.98 6.48 -8.88
N VAL A 105 -14.05 5.71 -8.72
CA VAL A 105 -14.96 5.33 -9.83
C VAL A 105 -15.58 6.56 -10.46
N ASN A 106 -16.09 7.49 -9.65
CA ASN A 106 -16.66 8.74 -10.13
C ASN A 106 -15.63 9.62 -10.85
N ALA A 107 -14.37 9.63 -10.40
CA ALA A 107 -13.30 10.36 -11.09
C ALA A 107 -12.99 9.73 -12.46
N LEU A 108 -12.91 8.40 -12.53
CA LEU A 108 -12.69 7.67 -13.80
C LEU A 108 -13.83 7.88 -14.79
N ILE A 109 -15.09 7.77 -14.35
CA ILE A 109 -16.26 8.02 -15.21
C ILE A 109 -16.25 9.47 -15.73
N GLU A 110 -15.84 10.45 -14.94
CA GLU A 110 -15.77 11.85 -15.41
C GLU A 110 -14.60 12.11 -16.37
N ILE A 111 -13.49 11.38 -16.25
CA ILE A 111 -12.34 11.49 -17.16
C ILE A 111 -12.69 10.82 -18.49
N TYR A 112 -13.09 9.55 -18.46
CA TYR A 112 -13.31 8.73 -19.65
C TYR A 112 -14.71 8.90 -20.27
N GLY A 113 -15.71 9.23 -19.45
CA GLY A 113 -17.09 9.40 -19.91
C GLY A 113 -17.31 10.63 -20.80
N LYS A 114 -16.35 11.56 -20.88
CA LYS A 114 -16.36 12.60 -21.94
C LYS A 114 -16.27 12.00 -23.35
N ARG A 115 -15.58 10.87 -23.48
CA ARG A 115 -15.38 10.15 -24.75
C ARG A 115 -16.40 9.03 -24.94
N PHE A 116 -16.73 8.31 -23.88
CA PHE A 116 -17.55 7.08 -23.96
C PHE A 116 -18.99 7.25 -23.43
N GLY A 117 -19.35 8.42 -22.91
CA GLY A 117 -20.66 8.67 -22.29
C GLY A 117 -20.70 8.39 -20.78
N LYS A 118 -21.83 8.72 -20.14
CA LYS A 118 -22.03 8.45 -18.71
C LYS A 118 -22.32 6.97 -18.47
N MET A 119 -21.62 6.37 -17.51
CA MET A 119 -21.76 4.95 -17.18
C MET A 119 -22.55 4.75 -15.89
N PRO A 120 -23.52 3.82 -15.83
CA PRO A 120 -24.14 3.44 -14.57
C PRO A 120 -23.15 2.70 -13.67
N ILE A 121 -23.27 2.89 -12.36
CA ILE A 121 -22.53 2.14 -11.35
C ILE A 121 -23.44 1.02 -10.83
N LYS A 122 -22.96 -0.22 -10.86
CA LYS A 122 -23.67 -1.39 -10.32
C LYS A 122 -22.96 -1.89 -9.07
N ILE A 123 -23.68 -1.88 -7.94
CA ILE A 123 -23.19 -2.48 -6.69
C ILE A 123 -23.34 -4.00 -6.81
N ILE A 124 -22.25 -4.73 -6.60
CA ILE A 124 -22.19 -6.19 -6.57
C ILE A 124 -21.90 -6.67 -5.15
N HIS A 125 -22.12 -7.96 -4.88
CA HIS A 125 -21.90 -8.50 -3.54
C HIS A 125 -20.42 -8.52 -3.18
N ASP A 126 -20.12 -8.33 -1.90
CA ASP A 126 -18.78 -8.41 -1.36
C ASP A 126 -18.14 -9.76 -1.70
N ARG A 127 -16.90 -9.71 -2.20
CA ARG A 127 -16.14 -10.94 -2.43
C ARG A 127 -15.66 -11.48 -1.08
N PRO A 128 -15.77 -12.79 -0.82
CA PRO A 128 -15.33 -13.38 0.45
C PRO A 128 -13.90 -12.97 0.80
N GLY A 129 -13.72 -12.34 1.98
CA GLY A 129 -12.41 -11.91 2.47
C GLY A 129 -11.97 -10.51 2.03
N GLU A 130 -12.80 -9.73 1.33
CA GLU A 130 -12.58 -8.29 1.17
C GLU A 130 -12.74 -7.56 2.52
N LYS A 131 -11.91 -6.54 2.74
CA LYS A 131 -11.99 -5.68 3.92
C LYS A 131 -12.54 -4.31 3.52
N LYS A 132 -13.27 -3.66 4.44
CA LYS A 132 -13.71 -2.27 4.23
C LYS A 132 -12.54 -1.29 4.15
N PHE A 133 -11.53 -1.50 4.98
CA PHE A 133 -10.31 -0.69 5.02
C PHE A 133 -9.06 -1.57 5.12
N GLU A 134 -7.91 -1.00 4.74
CA GLU A 134 -6.61 -1.63 4.82
C GLU A 134 -5.82 -1.16 6.03
N ILE A 135 -4.90 -2.01 6.51
CA ILE A 135 -3.99 -1.69 7.61
C ILE A 135 -2.58 -1.96 7.12
N LEU A 136 -1.72 -0.95 7.16
CA LEU A 136 -0.31 -1.06 6.78
C LEU A 136 0.61 -1.14 8.00
N LEU A 137 0.24 -0.49 9.11
CA LEU A 137 0.94 -0.58 10.40
C LEU A 137 -0.07 -0.95 11.49
N THR A 138 0.15 -2.09 12.13
CA THR A 138 -0.67 -2.53 13.27
C THR A 138 -0.21 -1.87 14.58
N GLU A 139 -1.03 -1.96 15.62
CA GLU A 139 -0.69 -1.46 16.96
C GLU A 139 0.49 -2.19 17.59
N ALA A 140 0.58 -3.51 17.42
CA ALA A 140 1.76 -4.25 17.88
C ALA A 140 3.04 -3.75 17.17
N GLU A 141 2.98 -3.53 15.86
CA GLU A 141 4.12 -3.06 15.07
C GLU A 141 4.50 -1.62 15.37
N SER A 142 3.54 -0.73 15.69
CA SER A 142 3.83 0.68 15.95
C SER A 142 4.75 0.88 17.16
N HIS A 143 4.74 -0.05 18.12
CA HIS A 143 5.65 -0.02 19.28
C HIS A 143 7.13 -0.17 18.88
N TYR A 144 7.38 -0.84 17.75
CA TYR A 144 8.70 -1.14 17.21
C TYR A 144 8.95 -0.45 15.87
N ALA A 145 8.24 0.64 15.60
CA ALA A 145 8.36 1.36 14.34
C ALA A 145 9.00 2.75 14.53
N LEU A 146 9.74 3.15 13.51
CA LEU A 146 10.24 4.50 13.31
C LEU A 146 9.45 5.20 12.21
N GLU A 147 9.40 6.52 12.28
CA GLU A 147 8.77 7.39 11.29
C GLU A 147 9.82 8.38 10.76
N THR A 148 9.89 8.49 9.44
CA THR A 148 10.57 9.59 8.74
C THR A 148 9.53 10.55 8.16
N GLU A 149 9.96 11.54 7.39
CA GLU A 149 9.05 12.44 6.69
C GLU A 149 8.02 11.67 5.84
N ASP A 150 8.47 10.69 5.06
CA ASP A 150 7.65 10.00 4.07
C ASP A 150 7.50 8.48 4.26
N MET A 151 8.06 7.90 5.33
CA MET A 151 7.97 6.45 5.59
C MET A 151 7.67 6.10 7.05
N TYR A 152 7.12 4.90 7.22
CA TYR A 152 7.21 4.10 8.43
C TYR A 152 8.20 2.95 8.20
N ILE A 153 9.01 2.65 9.22
CA ILE A 153 10.01 1.59 9.20
C ILE A 153 9.76 0.71 10.41
N ILE A 154 9.22 -0.49 10.20
CA ILE A 154 9.01 -1.46 11.26
C ILE A 154 10.33 -2.18 11.50
N LEU A 155 10.83 -2.13 12.73
CA LEU A 155 12.04 -2.84 13.13
C LEU A 155 11.72 -4.30 13.46
N PRO A 156 12.70 -5.21 13.38
CA PRO A 156 12.50 -6.59 13.81
C PRO A 156 12.09 -6.67 15.29
N HIS A 157 11.16 -7.58 15.59
CA HIS A 157 10.64 -7.74 16.95
C HIS A 157 11.71 -8.27 17.92
N PRO A 158 11.78 -7.80 19.19
CA PRO A 158 12.77 -8.27 20.15
C PRO A 158 12.70 -9.76 20.49
N GLU A 159 11.56 -10.43 20.24
CA GLU A 159 11.39 -11.87 20.50
C GLU A 159 12.21 -12.78 19.61
N TYR A 160 12.79 -12.27 18.52
CA TYR A 160 13.87 -12.99 17.84
C TYR A 160 15.07 -13.00 18.80
N LYS A 161 15.18 -14.05 19.64
CA LYS A 161 16.10 -14.21 20.80
C LYS A 161 17.61 -14.13 20.50
N ILE A 162 18.01 -13.60 19.36
CA ILE A 162 19.38 -13.28 19.00
C ILE A 162 19.62 -11.83 19.38
N LYS A 163 20.78 -11.48 19.96
CA LYS A 163 21.13 -10.11 20.38
C LYS A 163 21.00 -9.14 19.19
N ILE A 164 19.83 -8.55 19.01
CA ILE A 164 19.60 -7.50 18.02
C ILE A 164 20.29 -6.25 18.54
N ASP A 165 21.35 -5.81 17.87
CA ASP A 165 21.94 -4.51 18.14
C ASP A 165 21.06 -3.42 17.51
N PHE A 166 20.10 -2.92 18.29
CA PHE A 166 19.20 -1.85 17.87
C PHE A 166 19.92 -0.54 17.55
N THR A 167 21.18 -0.36 17.99
CA THR A 167 21.95 0.87 17.70
C THR A 167 22.30 1.01 16.22
N ARG A 168 22.22 -0.08 15.46
CA ARG A 168 22.46 -0.10 14.01
C ARG A 168 21.29 0.45 13.19
N TYR A 169 20.08 0.45 13.75
CA TYR A 169 18.86 0.90 13.06
C TYR A 169 18.70 2.41 13.26
N LYS A 170 19.60 3.18 12.65
CA LYS A 170 19.59 4.64 12.65
C LYS A 170 19.31 5.14 11.25
N TYR A 171 18.18 5.82 11.10
CA TYR A 171 17.76 6.39 9.83
C TYR A 171 17.79 7.91 9.91
N ARG A 172 18.15 8.54 8.80
CA ARG A 172 18.21 10.00 8.72
C ARG A 172 16.84 10.60 9.05
N ASN A 173 16.82 11.56 9.97
CA ASN A 173 15.61 12.26 10.41
C ASN A 173 14.48 11.36 10.93
N SER A 174 14.81 10.14 11.41
CA SER A 174 13.79 9.26 11.99
C SER A 174 13.49 9.56 13.46
N LYS A 175 12.24 9.38 13.84
CA LYS A 175 11.76 9.45 15.23
C LYS A 175 10.89 8.22 15.54
N LYS A 176 10.63 7.97 16.82
CA LYS A 176 9.67 6.92 17.20
C LYS A 176 8.28 7.27 16.68
N VAL A 177 7.57 6.27 16.13
CA VAL A 177 6.19 6.43 15.68
C VAL A 177 5.30 6.85 16.86
N LYS A 178 4.44 7.85 16.63
CA LYS A 178 3.46 8.32 17.64
C LYS A 178 2.06 7.75 17.42
N ILE A 179 1.73 7.34 16.21
CA ILE A 179 0.42 6.76 15.88
C ILE A 179 0.35 5.30 16.37
N LYS A 180 -0.82 4.87 16.83
CA LYS A 180 -1.04 3.48 17.22
C LYS A 180 -1.30 2.57 16.02
N LYS A 181 -1.80 3.10 14.90
CA LYS A 181 -2.09 2.30 13.71
C LYS A 181 -2.08 3.19 12.48
N TYR A 182 -1.72 2.61 11.35
CA TYR A 182 -1.82 3.24 10.05
C TYR A 182 -2.78 2.42 9.19
N ASP A 183 -4.03 2.87 9.13
CA ASP A 183 -5.10 2.23 8.37
C ASP A 183 -5.76 3.24 7.41
N SER A 184 -6.49 2.75 6.42
CA SER A 184 -7.08 3.59 5.39
C SER A 184 -8.35 4.33 5.86
N GLN A 185 -8.59 4.45 7.17
CA GLN A 185 -9.71 5.23 7.72
C GLN A 185 -9.33 6.69 7.97
N ILE A 186 -8.09 7.08 7.68
CA ILE A 186 -7.68 8.49 7.65
C ILE A 186 -8.41 9.25 6.53
N LYS A 187 -8.38 10.58 6.61
CA LYS A 187 -9.08 11.47 5.66
C LYS A 187 -8.73 11.13 4.19
N PRO A 188 -9.71 10.72 3.37
CA PRO A 188 -9.48 10.44 1.95
C PRO A 188 -9.11 11.70 1.15
N LEU A 189 -8.41 11.51 0.04
CA LEU A 189 -8.16 12.55 -0.93
C LEU A 189 -9.47 13.06 -1.53
N SER A 190 -9.51 14.37 -1.83
CA SER A 190 -10.63 14.93 -2.57
C SER A 190 -10.61 14.48 -4.03
N LYS A 191 -11.79 14.40 -4.64
CA LYS A 191 -11.97 14.06 -6.06
C LYS A 191 -11.08 14.89 -7.01
N LYS A 192 -10.82 16.16 -6.68
CA LYS A 192 -9.93 17.04 -7.45
C LYS A 192 -8.49 16.49 -7.50
N PHE A 193 -7.96 16.05 -6.37
CA PHE A 193 -6.61 15.48 -6.30
C PHE A 193 -6.56 14.08 -6.91
N ILE A 194 -7.62 13.28 -6.75
CA ILE A 194 -7.71 11.96 -7.40
C ILE A 194 -7.61 12.11 -8.92
N LYS A 195 -8.36 13.05 -9.52
CA LYS A 195 -8.27 13.31 -10.96
C LYS A 195 -6.89 13.75 -11.41
N LYS A 196 -6.23 14.62 -10.63
CA LYS A 196 -4.86 15.03 -10.93
C LYS A 196 -3.92 13.81 -10.98
N LEU A 197 -3.99 12.96 -9.96
CA LEU A 197 -3.19 11.74 -9.87
C LEU A 197 -3.45 10.78 -11.05
N LEU A 198 -4.71 10.64 -11.47
CA LEU A 198 -5.09 9.80 -12.63
C LEU A 198 -4.62 10.39 -13.96
N ASN A 199 -4.68 11.71 -14.13
CA ASN A 199 -4.20 12.38 -15.35
C ASN A 199 -2.68 12.34 -15.45
N ASP A 200 -1.97 12.50 -14.33
CA ASP A 200 -0.49 12.42 -14.30
C ASP A 200 0.00 11.01 -14.67
N LEU A 201 -0.86 9.99 -14.52
CA LEU A 201 -0.57 8.61 -14.89
C LEU A 201 -0.76 8.28 -16.37
N SER A 202 -1.39 9.17 -17.16
CA SER A 202 -1.75 9.00 -18.59
C SER A 202 -1.64 7.55 -19.06
N ILE A 203 -2.54 6.73 -18.52
CA ILE A 203 -2.81 5.38 -18.99
C ILE A 203 -3.56 5.59 -20.32
N GLU A 204 -2.84 6.04 -21.34
CA GLU A 204 -3.16 6.11 -22.78
C GLU A 204 -2.30 7.20 -23.45
N HIS A 205 -1.26 6.74 -24.16
CA HIS A 205 -1.44 6.58 -25.60
C HIS A 205 -1.69 5.11 -25.89
#